data_AF-A0A1H0HGB5-F1
#
_entry.id   AF-A0A1H0HGB5-F1
#
_cell.length_a   1.000
_cell.length_b   1.000
_cell.length_c   1.000
_cell.angle_alpha   90.00
_cell.angle_beta   90.00
_cell.angle_gamma   90.00
#
_symmetry.space_group_name_H-M   'P 1'
#
loop_
_entity.id
_entity.type
_entity.pdbx_description
1 polymer ?
#
loop_
_entity_poly.entity_id
_entity_poly.type
_entity_poly.pdbx_seq_one_letter_code
_entity_poly.pdbx_strand_id
1 'polypeptide(L)'
;MPQLTKLLLEHKELTLSARYSVRIDRTIVIEPLRQLTEDTFKNVLNQKKSVHKIAIENADSAAIEKYEGPFRFCRMNGILIFKPMA
;
A
#
# COMPACT_ATOMS: atom_id res chain seq x y z
N MET A 1 0.57 15.02 -3.97
CA MET A 1 0.55 13.69 -3.32
C MET A 1 1.99 13.24 -3.19
N PRO A 2 2.43 12.84 -1.98
CA PRO A 2 3.78 12.33 -1.77
C PRO A 2 4.03 11.07 -2.61
N GLN A 3 5.30 10.82 -2.90
CA GLN A 3 5.72 9.60 -3.61
C GLN A 3 6.24 8.58 -2.61
N LEU A 4 6.08 7.30 -2.95
CA LEU A 4 6.71 6.20 -2.23
C LEU A 4 7.61 5.41 -3.17
N THR A 5 8.70 4.90 -2.61
CA THR A 5 9.63 3.97 -3.26
C THR A 5 9.46 2.55 -2.76
N LYS A 6 8.93 2.38 -1.55
CA LYS A 6 8.74 1.08 -0.91
C LYS A 6 7.44 1.03 -0.11
N LEU A 7 6.71 -0.06 -0.31
CA LEU A 7 5.52 -0.44 0.45
C LEU A 7 5.81 -1.73 1.21
N LEU A 8 5.67 -1.71 2.53
CA LEU A 8 5.76 -2.91 3.36
C LEU A 8 4.35 -3.28 3.82
N LEU A 9 3.93 -4.51 3.51
CA LEU A 9 2.69 -5.10 3.99
C LEU A 9 3.04 -6.29 4.88
N GLU A 10 2.86 -6.14 6.19
CA GLU A 10 3.28 -7.14 7.19
C GLU A 10 4.80 -7.41 7.15
N HIS A 11 5.20 -8.49 6.47
CA HIS A 11 6.59 -8.93 6.26
C HIS A 11 6.95 -8.98 4.77
N LYS A 12 6.05 -8.51 3.89
CA LYS A 12 6.25 -8.47 2.45
C LYS A 12 6.66 -7.06 2.05
N GLU A 13 7.81 -6.97 1.42
CA GLU A 13 8.31 -5.74 0.82
C GLU A 13 7.91 -5.70 -0.65
N LEU A 14 7.42 -4.54 -1.10
CA LEU A 14 7.17 -4.24 -2.49
C LEU A 14 7.84 -2.90 -2.83
N THR A 15 8.95 -2.99 -3.56
CA THR A 15 9.63 -1.83 -4.15
C THR A 15 8.87 -1.38 -5.38
N LEU A 16 8.26 -0.21 -5.32
CA LEU A 16 7.49 0.35 -6.43
C LEU A 16 7.51 1.87 -6.38
N SER A 17 7.54 2.52 -7.55
CA SER A 17 7.33 3.96 -7.63
C SER A 17 5.82 4.23 -7.71
N ALA A 18 5.27 4.87 -6.68
CA ALA A 18 3.86 5.24 -6.62
C ALA A 18 3.65 6.61 -6.01
N ARG A 19 2.46 7.17 -6.26
CA ARG A 19 1.89 8.22 -5.42
C ARG A 19 1.02 7.58 -4.35
N TYR A 20 0.94 8.22 -3.18
CA TYR A 20 -0.04 7.81 -2.19
C TYR A 20 -0.79 8.99 -1.56
N SER A 21 -1.90 8.66 -0.94
CA SER A 21 -2.61 9.53 -0.02
C SER A 21 -3.19 8.71 1.12
N VAL A 22 -3.22 9.33 2.30
CA VAL A 22 -3.96 8.81 3.44
C VAL A 22 -5.10 9.77 3.71
N ARG A 23 -6.32 9.21 3.68
CA ARG A 23 -7.56 9.95 3.90
C ARG A 23 -7.82 10.11 5.41
N ILE A 24 -8.75 11.01 5.75
CA ILE A 24 -9.14 11.28 7.15
C ILE A 24 -9.70 10.04 7.86
N ASP A 25 -10.36 9.15 7.11
CA ASP A 25 -10.87 7.87 7.59
C ASP A 25 -9.78 6.79 7.69
N ARG A 26 -8.50 7.17 7.55
CA ARG A 26 -7.32 6.29 7.50
C ARG A 26 -7.30 5.32 6.30
N THR A 27 -8.14 5.53 5.28
CA THR A 27 -8.01 4.81 4.02
C THR A 27 -6.70 5.23 3.33
N ILE A 28 -5.86 4.24 3.01
CA ILE A 28 -4.61 4.44 2.30
C ILE A 28 -4.84 4.09 0.83
N VAL A 29 -4.55 5.04 -0.06
CA VAL A 29 -4.66 4.87 -1.51
C VAL A 29 -3.27 4.99 -2.10
N ILE A 30 -2.86 3.99 -2.88
CA ILE A 30 -1.57 3.93 -3.55
C ILE A 30 -1.81 3.76 -5.04
N GLU A 31 -1.28 4.68 -5.83
CA GLU A 31 -1.36 4.72 -7.29
C GLU A 31 0.03 4.46 -7.89
N PRO A 32 0.30 3.23 -8.38
CA PRO A 32 1.54 2.90 -9.08
C PRO A 32 1.75 3.76 -10.32
N LEU A 33 2.96 4.30 -10.49
CA LEU A 33 3.34 5.06 -11.70
C LEU A 33 3.51 4.16 -12.92
N ARG A 34 3.69 2.85 -12.71
CA ARG A 34 3.71 1.82 -13.73
C ARG A 34 2.74 0.72 -13.34
N GLN A 35 2.08 0.09 -14.31
CA GLN A 35 1.25 -1.07 -14.04
C GLN A 35 2.10 -2.17 -13.41
N LEU A 36 1.65 -2.64 -12.24
CA LEU A 36 2.21 -3.85 -11.63
C LEU A 36 1.67 -5.06 -12.39
N THR A 37 2.49 -6.10 -12.51
CA THR A 37 2.04 -7.36 -13.13
C THR A 37 1.03 -8.07 -12.21
N GLU A 38 0.13 -8.87 -12.79
CA GLU A 38 -0.78 -9.72 -12.01
C GLU A 38 -0.02 -10.60 -11.02
N ASP A 39 1.16 -11.10 -11.39
CA ASP A 39 1.99 -11.91 -10.49
C ASP A 39 2.54 -11.12 -9.31
N THR A 40 2.93 -9.85 -9.52
CA THR A 40 3.36 -8.95 -8.44
C THR A 40 2.21 -8.72 -7.47
N PHE A 41 1.00 -8.46 -7.98
CA PHE A 41 -0.18 -8.33 -7.13
C PHE A 41 -0.47 -9.63 -6.38
N LYS A 42 -0.40 -10.77 -7.06
CA LYS A 42 -0.67 -12.07 -6.43
C LYS A 42 0.32 -12.38 -5.30
N ASN A 43 1.61 -12.13 -5.53
CA ASN A 43 2.63 -12.41 -4.53
C ASN A 43 2.51 -11.53 -3.28
N VAL A 44 2.00 -10.31 -3.43
CA VAL A 44 1.88 -9.34 -2.34
C VAL A 44 0.52 -9.45 -1.63
N LEU A 45 -0.54 -9.86 -2.34
CA LEU A 45 -1.92 -9.67 -1.88
C LEU A 45 -2.77 -10.95 -1.88
N ASN A 46 -2.40 -12.01 -2.62
CA ASN A 46 -3.30 -13.15 -2.85
C ASN A 46 -3.47 -14.08 -1.64
N GLN A 47 -2.74 -13.86 -0.54
CA GLN A 47 -2.77 -14.76 0.62
C GLN A 47 -3.49 -14.19 1.85
N LYS A 48 -3.84 -12.91 1.88
CA LYS A 48 -4.46 -12.31 3.07
C LYS A 48 -5.67 -11.44 2.71
N LYS A 49 -6.84 -11.81 3.24
CA LYS A 49 -8.08 -11.01 3.16
C LYS A 49 -7.95 -9.66 3.90
N SER A 50 -7.01 -9.56 4.83
CA SER A 50 -6.72 -8.37 5.62
C SER A 50 -5.21 -8.17 5.83
N VAL A 51 -4.78 -6.91 5.92
CA VAL A 51 -3.41 -6.49 6.24
C VAL A 51 -3.45 -5.77 7.57
N HIS A 52 -2.64 -6.14 8.55
CA HIS A 52 -2.62 -5.54 9.89
C HIS A 52 -1.59 -4.42 9.99
N LYS A 53 -0.51 -4.48 9.22
CA LYS A 53 0.55 -3.48 9.23
C LYS A 53 0.89 -3.03 7.81
N ILE A 54 0.87 -1.73 7.62
CA ILE A 54 1.30 -1.07 6.38
C ILE A 54 2.38 -0.07 6.76
N ALA A 55 3.54 -0.15 6.11
CA ALA A 55 4.56 0.89 6.21
C ALA A 55 4.92 1.43 4.83
N ILE A 56 5.11 2.75 4.75
CA ILE A 56 5.40 3.47 3.52
C ILE A 56 6.73 4.20 3.70
N GLU A 57 7.68 3.94 2.81
CA GLU A 57 8.91 4.71 2.69
C GLU A 57 8.67 5.83 1.68
N ASN A 58 8.70 7.07 2.16
CA ASN A 58 8.48 8.24 1.32
C ASN A 58 9.73 8.50 0.46
N ALA A 59 9.54 8.81 -0.83
CA ALA A 59 10.66 9.14 -1.72
C ALA A 59 11.32 10.47 -1.38
N ASP A 60 10.54 11.39 -0.82
CA ASP A 60 10.91 12.78 -0.54
C ASP A 60 11.45 12.96 0.90
N SER A 61 11.40 11.91 1.73
CA SER A 61 11.83 11.94 3.13
C SER A 61 12.31 10.58 3.61
N ALA A 62 13.38 10.54 4.41
CA ALA A 62 13.83 9.31 5.06
C ALA A 62 12.86 8.76 6.13
N ALA A 63 11.70 9.40 6.31
CA ALA A 63 10.67 8.97 7.23
C ALA A 63 9.92 7.73 6.70
N ILE A 64 9.73 6.75 7.58
CA ILE A 64 8.85 5.61 7.35
C ILE A 64 7.54 5.87 8.08
N GLU A 65 6.45 6.02 7.32
CA GLU A 65 5.11 6.15 7.87
C GLU A 65 4.54 4.76 8.17
N LYS A 66 3.99 4.56 9.38
CA LYS A 66 3.47 3.26 9.82
C LYS A 66 1.98 3.37 10.15
N TYR A 67 1.22 2.40 9.67
CA TYR A 67 -0.22 2.34 9.81
C TYR A 67 -0.63 0.97 10.34
N GLU A 68 -1.23 0.97 11.53
CA GLU A 68 -1.74 -0.22 12.21
C GLU A 68 -3.25 -0.40 11.93
N GLY A 69 -3.62 -1.61 11.55
CA GLY A 69 -4.94 -2.06 11.10
C GLY A 69 -5.65 -3.00 12.09
N PRO A 70 -6.64 -3.78 11.64
CA PRO A 70 -6.75 -4.41 10.31
C PRO A 70 -7.24 -3.51 9.18
N PHE A 71 -6.73 -3.73 7.98
CA PHE A 71 -7.15 -3.11 6.72
C PHE A 71 -7.67 -4.17 5.75
N ARG A 72 -8.82 -3.92 5.13
CA ARG A 72 -9.29 -4.65 3.96
C ARG A 72 -8.59 -4.10 2.74
N PHE A 73 -8.03 -5.00 1.94
CA PHE A 73 -7.39 -4.66 0.69
C PHE A 73 -8.36 -4.78 -0.50
N CYS A 74 -8.33 -3.80 -1.41
CA CYS A 74 -8.90 -3.96 -2.75
C CYS A 74 -8.02 -3.32 -3.83
N ARG A 75 -8.08 -3.89 -5.03
CA ARG A 75 -7.48 -3.32 -6.24
C ARG A 75 -8.58 -2.82 -7.15
N MET A 76 -8.46 -1.59 -7.63
CA MET A 76 -9.41 -1.01 -8.58
C MET A 76 -8.63 -0.26 -9.66
N ASN A 77 -8.73 -0.71 -10.92
CA ASN A 77 -8.05 -0.09 -12.07
C ASN A 77 -6.54 0.11 -11.87
N GLY A 78 -5.85 -0.86 -11.26
CA GLY A 78 -4.42 -0.77 -10.95
C GLY A 78 -4.06 0.02 -9.69
N ILE A 79 -5.02 0.70 -9.07
CA ILE A 79 -4.86 1.40 -7.79
C ILE A 79 -5.03 0.41 -6.65
N LEU A 80 -4.12 0.51 -5.66
CA LEU A 80 -4.16 -0.25 -4.41
C LEU A 80 -4.89 0.57 -3.35
N ILE A 81 -5.89 -0.01 -2.72
CA ILE A 81 -6.70 0.67 -1.69
C ILE A 81 -6.75 -0.21 -0.45
N PHE A 82 -6.36 0.37 0.69
CA PHE A 82 -6.40 -0.27 2.00
C PHE A 82 -7.39 0.50 2.88
N LYS A 83 -8.55 -0.11 3.13
CA LYS A 83 -9.62 0.48 3.96
C LYS A 83 -9.55 -0.10 5.36
N PRO A 84 -9.52 0.71 6.43
CA PRO A 84 -9.61 0.16 7.79
C PRO A 84 -10.86 -0.69 7.95
N MET A 85 -10.71 -1.82 8.66
CA MET A 85 -11.83 -2.62 9.13
C MET A 85 -12.12 -2.13 10.55
N ALA A 86 -13.31 -1.57 10.75
CA ALA A 86 -13.83 -1.24 12.08
C ALA A 86 -14.06 -2.50 12.91
#